data_AF-A0A7Y6M3N6-F1
#
_entry.id   AF-A0A7Y6M3N6-F1
#
_cell.length_a   1.000
_cell.length_b   1.000
_cell.length_c   1.000
_cell.angle_alpha   90.00
_cell.angle_beta   90.00
_cell.angle_gamma   90.00
#
_symmetry.space_group_name_H-M   'P 1'
#
loop_
_entity.id
_entity.type
_entity.pdbx_description
1 polymer ?
#
loop_
_entity_poly.entity_id
_entity_poly.type
_entity_poly.pdbx_seq_one_letter_code
_entity_poly.pdbx_strand_id
1 'polypeptide(L)'
;MTPSATALIDQATAATNHSLASLHHTAQRFNGTTGAATPGAIGKQMVTRLHNGLHSARIGFCPHLTATAPQPALWTPWASGLIRCAPCMTQAVRRTQGTAEDHKCDHCRRRTVTMHFVGLQLPAVVLSLPGRALALPPVQIDYSLCSTCKQLDQPGMARG
;
A
#
# COMPACT_ATOMS: atom_id res chain seq x y z
N MET A 1 -10.34 -14.87 -24.62
CA MET A 1 -9.24 -14.42 -23.74
C MET A 1 -7.94 -14.98 -24.31
N THR A 2 -6.87 -14.18 -24.43
CA THR A 2 -5.60 -14.67 -25.00
C THR A 2 -4.78 -15.45 -23.96
N PRO A 3 -3.93 -16.41 -24.36
CA PRO A 3 -3.03 -17.10 -23.42
C PRO A 3 -2.14 -16.15 -22.61
N SER A 4 -1.72 -15.02 -23.21
CA SER A 4 -0.97 -13.98 -22.54
C SER A 4 -1.76 -13.27 -21.43
N ALA A 5 -3.06 -13.08 -21.61
CA ALA A 5 -3.93 -12.47 -20.60
C ALA A 5 -4.16 -13.44 -19.43
N THR A 6 -4.36 -14.74 -19.71
CA THR A 6 -4.48 -15.77 -18.67
C THR A 6 -3.22 -15.83 -17.81
N ALA A 7 -2.03 -15.88 -18.41
CA ALA A 7 -0.77 -15.90 -17.67
C ALA A 7 -0.60 -14.66 -16.77
N LEU A 8 -1.00 -13.47 -17.24
CA LEU A 8 -0.95 -12.25 -16.42
C LEU A 8 -1.97 -12.26 -15.28
N ILE A 9 -3.16 -12.83 -15.48
CA ILE A 9 -4.16 -13.02 -14.42
C ILE A 9 -3.63 -13.95 -13.34
N ASP A 10 -3.01 -15.06 -13.72
CA ASP A 10 -2.43 -16.01 -12.77
C ASP A 10 -1.32 -15.36 -11.94
N GLN A 11 -0.42 -14.61 -12.61
CA GLN A 11 0.64 -13.87 -11.93
C GLN A 11 0.08 -12.76 -11.02
N ALA A 12 -0.91 -12.00 -11.48
CA ALA A 12 -1.55 -10.95 -10.69
C ALA A 12 -2.27 -11.52 -9.44
N THR A 13 -2.89 -12.70 -9.58
CA THR A 13 -3.52 -13.43 -8.49
C THR A 13 -2.47 -13.90 -7.47
N ALA A 14 -1.37 -14.49 -7.94
CA ALA A 14 -0.27 -14.92 -7.08
C ALA A 14 0.35 -13.73 -6.31
N ALA A 15 0.57 -12.59 -6.98
CA ALA A 15 1.06 -11.38 -6.35
C ALA A 15 0.08 -10.82 -5.32
N THR A 16 -1.22 -10.85 -5.61
CA THR A 16 -2.28 -10.42 -4.68
C THR A 16 -2.27 -11.26 -3.41
N ASN A 17 -2.16 -12.58 -3.55
CA ASN A 17 -2.09 -13.51 -2.42
C ASN A 17 -0.82 -13.30 -1.59
N HIS A 18 0.33 -13.08 -2.24
CA HIS A 18 1.59 -12.77 -1.54
C HIS A 18 1.49 -11.48 -0.74
N SER A 19 0.91 -10.43 -1.34
CA SER A 19 0.69 -9.14 -0.68
C SER A 19 -0.22 -9.30 0.55
N LEU A 20 -1.32 -10.04 0.43
CA LEU A 20 -2.22 -10.31 1.55
C LEU A 20 -1.51 -11.07 2.68
N ALA A 21 -0.74 -12.10 2.35
CA ALA A 21 0.03 -12.85 3.33
C ALA A 21 1.05 -11.95 4.07
N SER A 22 1.71 -11.05 3.35
CA SER A 22 2.67 -10.09 3.92
C SER A 22 1.99 -9.08 4.85
N LEU A 23 0.81 -8.59 4.47
CA LEU A 23 -0.01 -7.69 5.27
C LEU A 23 -0.49 -8.38 6.55
N HIS A 24 -0.96 -9.63 6.46
CA HIS A 24 -1.31 -10.46 7.62
C HIS A 24 -0.15 -10.67 8.57
N HIS A 25 1.02 -11.03 8.06
CA HIS A 25 2.22 -11.20 8.88
C HIS A 25 2.61 -9.90 9.60
N THR A 26 2.55 -8.76 8.89
CA THR A 26 2.92 -7.46 9.45
C THR A 26 1.96 -7.04 10.56
N ALA A 27 0.66 -7.19 10.37
CA ALA A 27 -0.31 -6.86 11.41
C ALA A 27 -0.20 -7.78 12.64
N GLN A 28 0.04 -9.08 12.46
CA GLN A 28 0.31 -9.97 13.59
C GLN A 28 1.53 -9.50 14.41
N ARG A 29 2.61 -9.09 13.72
CA ARG A 29 3.83 -8.59 14.35
C ARG A 29 3.63 -7.29 15.12
N PHE A 30 2.80 -6.38 14.61
CA PHE A 30 2.62 -5.04 15.18
C PHE A 30 1.30 -4.88 15.94
N ASN A 31 0.62 -5.97 16.28
CA ASN A 31 -0.74 -5.96 16.87
C ASN A 31 -1.70 -5.03 16.09
N GLY A 32 -1.52 -4.99 14.77
CA GLY A 32 -2.29 -4.17 13.85
C GLY A 32 -3.59 -4.87 13.44
N THR A 33 -4.53 -4.09 12.91
CA THR A 33 -5.75 -4.62 12.30
C THR A 33 -5.50 -4.90 10.82
N THR A 34 -5.54 -6.17 10.41
CA THR A 34 -5.67 -6.54 8.98
C THR A 34 -7.11 -6.56 8.56
N GLY A 35 -7.40 -6.10 7.35
CA GLY A 35 -8.59 -6.54 6.65
C GLY A 35 -8.74 -5.86 5.30
N ALA A 36 -9.39 -6.57 4.37
CA ALA A 36 -10.17 -5.97 3.29
C ALA A 36 -11.42 -5.25 3.83
N ALA A 37 -11.34 -4.68 5.04
CA ALA A 37 -12.39 -3.90 5.65
C ALA A 37 -12.39 -2.53 4.98
N THR A 38 -13.57 -2.04 4.63
CA THR A 38 -13.78 -0.71 4.06
C THR A 38 -12.89 0.29 4.79
N PRO A 39 -11.95 0.97 4.10
CA PRO A 39 -11.01 1.85 4.76
C PRO A 39 -11.77 2.92 5.55
N GLY A 40 -11.27 3.23 6.75
CA GLY A 40 -11.74 4.34 7.54
C GLY A 40 -11.51 5.68 6.84
N ALA A 41 -11.89 6.78 7.51
CA ALA A 41 -11.77 8.11 6.91
C ALA A 41 -10.32 8.46 6.51
N ILE A 42 -9.33 8.05 7.31
CA ILE A 42 -7.91 8.31 7.03
C ILE A 42 -7.42 7.37 5.94
N GLY A 43 -7.77 6.08 5.99
CA GLY A 43 -7.46 5.12 4.94
C GLY A 43 -7.94 5.59 3.56
N LYS A 44 -9.18 6.11 3.46
CA LYS A 44 -9.71 6.73 2.24
C LYS A 44 -8.85 7.91 1.78
N GLN A 45 -8.42 8.78 2.69
CA GLN A 45 -7.54 9.89 2.35
C GLN A 45 -6.16 9.42 1.87
N MET A 46 -5.61 8.34 2.42
CA MET A 46 -4.34 7.76 1.94
C MET A 46 -4.49 7.24 0.51
N VAL A 47 -5.58 6.54 0.20
CA VAL A 47 -5.91 6.10 -1.17
C VAL A 47 -6.05 7.30 -2.10
N THR A 48 -6.78 8.36 -1.70
CA THR A 48 -6.91 9.58 -2.50
C THR A 48 -5.55 10.27 -2.73
N ARG A 49 -4.67 10.33 -1.73
CA ARG A 49 -3.32 10.90 -1.86
C ARG A 49 -2.49 10.12 -2.88
N LEU A 50 -2.50 8.78 -2.79
CA LEU A 50 -1.84 7.91 -3.75
C LEU A 50 -2.38 8.14 -5.16
N HIS A 51 -3.70 8.11 -5.32
CA HIS A 51 -4.36 8.28 -6.61
C HIS A 51 -4.03 9.63 -7.25
N ASN A 52 -4.17 10.74 -6.50
CA ASN A 52 -3.85 12.07 -6.99
C ASN A 52 -2.38 12.22 -7.33
N GLY A 53 -1.49 11.58 -6.55
CA GLY A 53 -0.06 11.58 -6.80
C GLY A 53 0.34 10.82 -8.07
N LEU A 54 -0.31 9.67 -8.33
CA LEU A 54 -0.16 8.92 -9.59
C LEU A 54 -0.69 9.74 -10.77
N HIS A 55 -1.89 10.32 -10.64
CA HIS A 55 -2.52 11.11 -11.70
C HIS A 55 -1.70 12.36 -12.06
N SER A 56 -1.08 13.00 -11.07
CA SER A 56 -0.23 14.19 -11.26
C SER A 56 1.25 13.87 -11.53
N ALA A 57 1.61 12.61 -11.75
CA ALA A 57 2.98 12.14 -11.95
C ALA A 57 3.97 12.52 -10.82
N ARG A 58 3.46 12.82 -9.61
CA ARG A 58 4.26 13.07 -8.40
C ARG A 58 4.68 11.79 -7.70
N ILE A 59 3.98 10.68 -7.98
CA ILE A 59 4.27 9.35 -7.47
C ILE A 59 4.58 8.47 -8.67
N GLY A 60 5.80 7.94 -8.72
CA GLY A 60 6.22 6.99 -9.74
C GLY A 60 6.31 5.56 -9.21
N PHE A 61 6.56 4.61 -10.10
CA PHE A 61 7.01 3.27 -9.72
C PHE A 61 8.53 3.26 -9.60
N CYS A 62 9.08 2.46 -8.68
CA CYS A 62 10.51 2.23 -8.66
C CYS A 62 10.95 1.46 -9.93
N PRO A 63 12.20 1.62 -10.38
CA PRO A 63 12.67 1.02 -11.64
C PRO A 63 12.61 -0.52 -11.69
N HIS A 64 12.49 -1.18 -10.54
CA HIS A 64 12.42 -2.64 -10.45
C HIS A 64 11.01 -3.19 -10.63
N LEU A 65 9.98 -2.34 -10.66
CA LEU A 65 8.60 -2.75 -10.96
C LEU A 65 8.39 -2.72 -12.47
N THR A 66 7.98 -3.85 -13.05
CA THR A 66 7.72 -3.96 -14.49
C THR A 66 6.26 -4.34 -14.72
N ALA A 67 5.71 -3.90 -15.85
CA ALA A 67 4.31 -4.19 -16.22
C ALA A 67 4.06 -5.67 -16.61
N THR A 68 5.11 -6.49 -16.69
CA THR A 68 5.08 -7.88 -17.15
C THR A 68 5.45 -8.89 -16.07
N ALA A 69 5.78 -8.44 -14.86
CA ALA A 69 6.01 -9.29 -13.69
C ALA A 69 5.29 -8.66 -12.49
N PRO A 70 3.97 -8.89 -12.34
CA PRO A 70 3.23 -8.33 -11.23
C PRO A 70 3.80 -8.93 -9.94
N GLN A 71 4.37 -8.05 -9.13
CA GLN A 71 4.89 -8.35 -7.80
C GLN A 71 4.23 -7.36 -6.83
N PRO A 72 4.15 -7.67 -5.52
CA PRO A 72 3.62 -6.73 -4.55
C PRO A 72 4.33 -5.38 -4.64
N ALA A 73 3.54 -4.33 -4.82
CA ALA A 73 4.01 -2.96 -4.87
C ALA A 73 3.62 -2.28 -3.56
N LEU A 74 4.56 -1.61 -2.90
CA LEU A 74 4.36 -1.03 -1.57
C LEU A 74 4.48 0.48 -1.64
N TRP A 75 3.55 1.17 -1.01
CA TRP A 75 3.55 2.61 -0.88
C TRP A 75 3.37 3.02 0.58
N THR A 76 4.17 3.98 1.03
CA THR A 76 4.09 4.55 2.38
C THR A 76 4.00 6.07 2.31
N PRO A 77 3.16 6.73 3.13
CA PRO A 77 3.00 8.18 3.09
C PRO A 77 4.28 8.97 3.41
N TRP A 78 5.12 8.50 4.35
CA TRP A 78 6.39 9.15 4.70
C TRP A 78 7.41 9.16 3.55
N ALA A 79 7.32 8.21 2.61
CA ALA A 79 8.15 8.17 1.41
C ALA A 79 7.30 8.17 0.13
N SER A 80 6.36 9.11 0.09
CA SER A 80 5.26 9.16 -0.87
C SER A 80 5.64 9.25 -2.34
N GLY A 81 6.85 9.72 -2.70
CA GLY A 81 7.24 9.94 -4.11
C GLY A 81 7.40 8.68 -4.96
N LEU A 82 7.45 7.49 -4.36
CA LEU A 82 7.64 6.23 -5.09
C LEU A 82 6.82 5.08 -4.50
N ILE A 83 6.18 4.31 -5.39
CA ILE A 83 5.72 2.95 -5.13
C ILE A 83 6.91 2.02 -5.34
N ARG A 84 7.24 1.20 -4.35
CA ARG A 84 8.46 0.39 -4.30
C ARG A 84 8.16 -1.11 -4.39
N CYS A 85 9.04 -1.88 -5.01
CA CYS A 85 9.07 -3.33 -4.79
C CYS A 85 9.50 -3.65 -3.35
N ALA A 86 9.24 -4.89 -2.89
CA ALA A 86 9.56 -5.32 -1.52
C ALA A 86 11.03 -5.05 -1.12
N PRO A 87 12.06 -5.40 -1.91
CA PRO A 87 13.45 -5.11 -1.55
C PRO A 87 13.74 -3.61 -1.35
N CYS A 88 13.23 -2.76 -2.24
CA CYS A 88 13.39 -1.31 -2.13
C CYS A 88 12.66 -0.75 -0.90
N MET A 89 11.49 -1.28 -0.57
CA MET A 89 10.76 -0.89 0.63
C MET A 89 11.50 -1.31 1.89
N THR A 90 12.01 -2.53 1.97
CA THR A 90 12.83 -3.00 3.10
C THR A 90 14.03 -2.09 3.33
N GLN A 91 14.74 -1.70 2.25
CA GLN A 91 15.87 -0.79 2.38
C GLN A 91 15.44 0.59 2.87
N ALA A 92 14.31 1.12 2.39
CA ALA A 92 13.79 2.41 2.82
C ALA A 92 13.41 2.39 4.32
N VAL A 93 12.69 1.35 4.76
CA VAL A 93 12.30 1.15 6.17
C VAL A 93 13.54 1.05 7.07
N ARG A 94 14.57 0.30 6.66
CA ARG A 94 15.83 0.20 7.42
C ARG A 94 16.52 1.55 7.61
N ARG A 95 16.39 2.48 6.65
CA ARG A 95 16.98 3.83 6.76
C ARG A 95 16.19 4.75 7.69
N THR A 96 14.89 4.50 7.86
CA THR A 96 14.03 5.32 8.72
C THR A 96 13.88 4.77 10.14
N GLN A 97 14.16 3.49 10.33
CA GLN A 97 14.06 2.83 11.63
C GLN A 97 14.90 3.55 12.70
N GLY A 98 14.28 3.88 13.83
CA GLY A 98 14.93 4.59 14.94
C GLY A 98 15.20 6.08 14.69
N THR A 99 14.78 6.63 13.54
CA THR A 99 14.87 8.08 13.27
C THR A 99 13.64 8.80 13.82
N ALA A 100 13.67 10.14 13.80
CA ALA A 100 12.49 10.95 14.16
C ALA A 100 11.26 10.65 13.29
N GLU A 101 11.44 10.13 12.07
CA GLU A 101 10.36 9.77 11.16
C GLU A 101 9.56 8.56 11.66
N ASP A 102 10.23 7.61 12.31
CA ASP A 102 9.63 6.38 12.88
C ASP A 102 8.57 6.68 13.95
N HIS A 103 8.65 7.88 14.53
CA HIS A 103 7.75 8.34 15.59
C HIS A 103 6.67 9.32 15.10
N LYS A 104 6.55 9.57 13.80
CA LYS A 104 5.56 10.52 13.27
C LYS A 104 4.33 9.81 12.72
N CYS A 105 3.16 10.29 13.10
CA CYS A 105 1.90 9.90 12.47
C CYS A 105 1.94 10.19 10.95
N ASP A 106 1.69 9.18 10.12
CA ASP A 106 1.65 9.33 8.65
C ASP A 106 0.52 10.24 8.17
N HIS A 107 -0.52 10.43 9.00
CA HIS A 107 -1.62 11.35 8.71
C HIS A 107 -1.36 12.78 9.19
N CYS A 108 -1.20 12.99 10.50
CA CYS A 108 -1.13 14.32 11.11
C CYS A 108 0.31 14.83 11.37
N ARG A 109 1.32 14.01 11.09
CA ARG A 109 2.76 14.31 11.23
C ARG A 109 3.24 14.65 12.64
N ARG A 110 2.37 14.58 13.65
CA ARG A 110 2.73 14.73 15.07
C ARG A 110 3.59 13.57 15.54
N ARG A 111 4.60 13.89 16.36
CA ARG A 111 5.46 12.89 17.00
C ARG A 111 4.72 12.23 18.17
N THR A 112 4.83 10.92 18.30
CA THR A 112 4.23 10.13 19.40
C THR A 112 5.11 8.91 19.68
N VAL A 113 5.05 8.41 20.92
CA VAL A 113 5.76 7.19 21.32
C VAL A 113 4.99 5.95 20.85
N THR A 114 3.66 5.99 20.90
CA THR A 114 2.80 4.89 20.48
C THR A 114 2.27 5.15 19.07
N MET A 115 2.56 4.21 18.16
CA MET A 115 2.13 4.20 16.77
C MET A 115 1.33 2.92 16.50
N HIS A 116 0.25 3.04 15.74
CA HIS A 116 -0.66 1.95 15.38
C HIS A 116 -0.51 1.68 13.89
N PHE A 117 -0.02 0.48 13.54
CA PHE A 117 0.13 0.06 12.16
C PHE A 117 -1.23 -0.18 11.50
N VAL A 118 -1.36 0.29 10.25
CA VAL A 118 -2.50 0.05 9.39
C VAL A 118 -1.98 -0.32 8.00
N GLY A 119 -2.46 -1.45 7.48
CA GLY A 119 -2.18 -1.90 6.12
C GLY A 119 -3.48 -1.95 5.32
N LEU A 120 -3.44 -1.43 4.10
CA LEU A 120 -4.51 -1.58 3.10
C LEU A 120 -3.93 -2.22 1.83
N GLN A 121 -4.75 -2.94 1.09
CA GLN A 121 -4.35 -3.47 -0.22
C GLN A 121 -5.35 -3.04 -1.29
N LEU A 122 -4.83 -2.47 -2.37
CA LEU A 122 -5.56 -2.28 -3.62
C LEU A 122 -5.37 -3.53 -4.49
N PRO A 123 -6.44 -4.04 -5.12
CA PRO A 123 -6.36 -5.23 -5.95
C PRO A 123 -5.49 -4.99 -7.18
N ALA A 124 -4.92 -6.06 -7.73
CA ALA A 124 -4.29 -6.01 -9.04
C ALA A 124 -5.32 -5.73 -10.13
N VAL A 125 -4.93 -5.04 -11.20
CA VAL A 125 -5.79 -4.74 -12.35
C VAL A 125 -5.14 -5.29 -13.61
N VAL A 126 -5.84 -6.19 -14.31
CA VAL A 126 -5.40 -6.72 -15.60
C VAL A 126 -6.26 -6.12 -16.70
N LEU A 127 -5.62 -5.50 -17.68
CA LEU A 127 -6.26 -4.91 -18.86
C LEU A 127 -5.88 -5.73 -20.10
N SER A 128 -6.88 -6.26 -20.78
CA SER A 128 -6.71 -6.93 -22.07
C SER A 128 -7.05 -5.95 -23.20
N LEU A 129 -6.03 -5.44 -23.88
CA LEU A 129 -6.17 -4.55 -25.04
C LEU A 129 -5.90 -5.34 -26.34
N PRO A 130 -6.43 -4.91 -27.50
CA PRO A 130 -6.08 -5.52 -28.78
C PRO A 130 -4.56 -5.52 -29.00
N GLY A 131 -3.97 -6.70 -29.17
CA GLY A 131 -2.52 -6.86 -29.39
C GLY A 131 -1.62 -6.69 -28.16
N ARG A 132 -2.16 -6.39 -26.97
CA ARG A 132 -1.35 -6.23 -25.74
C ARG A 132 -2.17 -6.48 -24.47
N ALA A 133 -1.61 -7.22 -23.53
CA ALA A 133 -2.14 -7.31 -22.17
C ALA A 133 -1.21 -6.56 -21.20
N LEU A 134 -1.79 -5.91 -20.19
CA LEU A 134 -1.08 -5.15 -19.16
C LEU A 134 -1.58 -5.61 -17.79
N ALA A 135 -0.67 -5.81 -16.84
CA ALA A 135 -1.02 -6.01 -15.44
C ALA A 135 -0.46 -4.87 -14.59
N LEU A 136 -1.33 -4.19 -13.86
CA LEU A 136 -0.95 -3.31 -12.76
C LEU A 136 -0.85 -4.17 -11.50
N PRO A 137 0.26 -4.08 -10.75
CA PRO A 137 0.46 -4.88 -9.55
C PRO A 137 -0.55 -4.51 -8.46
N PRO A 138 -0.84 -5.42 -7.52
CA PRO A 138 -1.54 -5.04 -6.30
C PRO A 138 -0.68 -4.06 -5.52
N VAL A 139 -1.30 -2.99 -5.01
CA VAL A 139 -0.59 -1.96 -4.23
C VAL A 139 -0.98 -2.08 -2.76
N GLN A 140 0.00 -2.45 -1.94
CA GLN A 140 -0.09 -2.38 -0.48
C GLN A 140 0.24 -0.95 -0.03
N ILE A 141 -0.65 -0.38 0.78
CA ILE A 141 -0.51 0.93 1.40
C ILE A 141 -0.29 0.71 2.89
N ASP A 142 0.92 0.98 3.35
CA ASP A 142 1.32 0.82 4.75
C ASP A 142 1.49 2.18 5.39
N TYR A 143 0.86 2.38 6.55
CA TYR A 143 0.97 3.62 7.30
C TYR A 143 0.75 3.40 8.79
N SER A 144 1.32 4.29 9.57
CA SER A 144 1.29 4.25 11.02
C SER A 144 0.59 5.50 11.55
N LEU A 145 -0.38 5.30 12.45
CA LEU A 145 -1.21 6.37 13.01
C LEU A 145 -0.94 6.58 14.50
N CYS A 146 -1.02 7.81 14.98
CA CYS A 146 -1.14 8.06 16.42
C CYS A 146 -2.51 7.60 16.93
N SER A 147 -2.65 7.42 18.25
CA SER A 147 -3.90 6.92 18.87
C SER A 147 -5.14 7.73 18.47
N THR A 148 -5.05 9.06 18.41
CA THR A 148 -6.16 9.93 17.97
C THR A 148 -6.56 9.66 16.52
N CYS A 149 -5.57 9.55 15.62
CA CYS A 149 -5.84 9.24 14.22
C CYS A 149 -6.39 7.82 14.06
N LYS A 150 -5.90 6.85 14.84
CA LYS A 150 -6.40 5.47 14.81
C LYS A 150 -7.88 5.38 15.21
N GLN A 151 -8.31 6.15 16.21
CA GLN A 151 -9.73 6.24 16.60
C GLN A 151 -10.60 6.81 15.48
N LEU A 152 -10.12 7.85 14.78
CA LEU A 152 -10.82 8.44 13.64
C LEU A 152 -10.87 7.53 12.41
N ASP A 153 -9.97 6.55 12.32
CA ASP A 153 -9.87 5.62 11.19
C ASP A 153 -10.70 4.34 11.38
N GLN A 154 -11.64 4.33 12.34
CA GLN A 154 -12.54 3.20 12.53
C GLN A 154 -13.64 3.17 11.44
N PRO A 155 -13.87 2.01 10.78
CA PRO A 155 -14.97 1.86 9.85
C PRO A 155 -16.31 2.07 10.59
N GLY A 156 -17.15 2.99 10.12
CA GLY A 156 -18.48 3.23 10.69
C GLY A 156 -18.59 4.41 11.67
N MET A 157 -17.50 5.08 12.05
CA MET A 157 -17.58 6.44 12.60
C MET A 157 -17.83 7.45 11.47
N ALA A 158 -19.00 7.37 10.84
CA ALA A 158 -19.53 8.50 10.10
C ALA A 158 -19.78 9.60 11.13
N ARG A 159 -19.07 10.72 11.02
CA ARG A 159 -19.51 11.94 11.70
C ARG A 159 -20.88 12.27 11.11
N GLY A 160 -21.91 12.19 11.93
CA GLY A 160 -23.18 12.87 11.67
C GLY A 160 -22.97 14.37 11.57
#